data_AF-W5SK88-F1
#
_entry.id   AF-W5SK88-F1
#
_cell.length_a   1.000
_cell.length_b   1.000
_cell.length_c   1.000
_cell.angle_alpha   90.00
_cell.angle_beta   90.00
_cell.angle_gamma   90.00
#
_symmetry.space_group_name_H-M   'P 1'
#
loop_
_entity.id
_entity.type
_entity.pdbx_description
1 polymer ?
#
loop_
_entity_poly.entity_id
_entity_poly.type
_entity_poly.pdbx_seq_one_letter_code
_entity_poly.pdbx_strand_id
1 'polypeptide(L)'
;MKEKKGLGEIGRREERREGREKRRIVMVMMFVMVMGCNSGGVKEGEGESSQSKFLKSIIGLRNEFLNVFTSFGDMVGGILGFNAVKSDDKRSKVGEHFKTIGDGLKNTKDKLDELSKQIVSTSNADIKGVEAVIQVTSEVIAKLITSVTELAGITKEGNVDIGDAGTAGNAAAVAADKASVEAIIKGVKEIVETAEKSGVKIEKGNAGNSVANDSGPKAVVHNARAGAGDATKLAGEVAKADPWAMIDKIKNAKTKTTAPAAGDDAGQLATASAAAANDNGTASTN
;
A
#
# COMPACT_ATOMS: atom_id res chain seq x y z
N MET A 1 14.78 -15.19 40.54
CA MET A 1 14.35 -16.07 39.42
C MET A 1 12.86 -16.35 39.52
N LYS A 2 12.04 -15.57 38.85
CA LYS A 2 10.66 -15.87 38.41
C LYS A 2 10.32 -14.80 37.36
N GLU A 3 9.42 -15.12 36.43
CA GLU A 3 8.96 -14.29 35.30
C GLU A 3 9.72 -14.44 33.96
N LYS A 4 9.53 -15.59 33.29
CA LYS A 4 9.54 -15.70 31.82
C LYS A 4 8.55 -16.76 31.29
N LYS A 5 7.45 -17.06 32.00
CA LYS A 5 6.47 -18.09 31.57
C LYS A 5 5.19 -17.56 30.91
N GLY A 6 4.92 -16.25 30.91
CA GLY A 6 3.64 -15.69 30.43
C GLY A 6 3.53 -15.43 28.92
N LEU A 7 4.63 -15.16 28.23
CA LEU A 7 4.58 -14.68 26.83
C LEU A 7 4.32 -15.79 25.79
N GLY A 8 4.72 -17.04 26.09
CA GLY A 8 4.54 -18.17 25.17
C GLY A 8 3.10 -18.70 25.06
N GLU A 9 2.26 -18.47 26.06
CA GLU A 9 0.86 -18.91 26.04
C GLU A 9 -0.07 -17.93 25.32
N ILE A 10 0.26 -16.64 25.33
CA ILE A 10 -0.53 -15.60 24.65
C ILE A 10 -0.38 -15.72 23.14
N GLY A 11 0.85 -15.83 22.61
CA GLY A 11 1.08 -15.99 21.17
C GLY A 11 0.44 -17.26 20.59
N ARG A 12 0.50 -18.38 21.33
CA ARG A 12 -0.13 -19.65 20.91
C ARG A 12 -1.67 -19.61 20.96
N ARG A 13 -2.26 -18.63 21.65
CA ARG A 13 -3.72 -18.41 21.69
C ARG A 13 -4.18 -17.51 20.54
N GLU A 14 -3.34 -16.59 20.12
CA GLU A 14 -3.57 -15.66 18.99
C GLU A 14 -3.46 -16.36 17.64
N GLU A 15 -2.44 -17.19 17.42
CA GLU A 15 -2.33 -18.03 16.21
C GLU A 15 -3.52 -19.00 16.08
N ARG A 16 -4.06 -19.50 17.21
CA ARG A 16 -5.28 -20.34 17.22
C ARG A 16 -6.58 -19.56 17.01
N ARG A 17 -6.57 -18.23 17.13
CA ARG A 17 -7.70 -17.36 16.76
C ARG A 17 -7.65 -17.04 15.28
N GLU A 18 -6.49 -16.62 14.76
CA GLU A 18 -6.32 -16.38 13.32
C GLU A 18 -6.55 -17.64 12.48
N GLY A 19 -6.04 -18.80 12.92
CA GLY A 19 -6.30 -20.07 12.24
C GLY A 19 -7.78 -20.47 12.24
N ARG A 20 -8.57 -20.01 13.23
CA ARG A 20 -10.02 -20.22 13.28
C ARG A 20 -10.78 -19.22 12.40
N GLU A 21 -10.34 -17.97 12.30
CA GLU A 21 -10.92 -16.99 11.39
C GLU A 21 -10.60 -17.30 9.93
N LYS A 22 -9.36 -17.63 9.59
CA LYS A 22 -9.00 -18.07 8.24
C LYS A 22 -9.75 -19.34 7.85
N ARG A 23 -9.88 -20.32 8.76
CA ARG A 23 -10.74 -21.50 8.51
C ARG A 23 -12.22 -21.14 8.41
N ARG A 24 -12.73 -20.15 9.15
CA ARG A 24 -14.12 -19.67 9.02
C ARG A 24 -14.35 -18.96 7.70
N ILE A 25 -13.45 -18.08 7.25
CA ILE A 25 -13.55 -17.40 5.96
C ILE A 25 -13.50 -18.41 4.81
N VAL A 26 -12.58 -19.38 4.87
CA VAL A 26 -12.50 -20.47 3.89
C VAL A 26 -13.73 -21.40 3.97
N MET A 27 -14.24 -21.72 5.17
CA MET A 27 -15.49 -22.49 5.32
C MET A 27 -16.70 -21.73 4.79
N VAL A 28 -16.79 -20.42 4.99
CA VAL A 28 -17.88 -19.58 4.46
C VAL A 28 -17.80 -19.53 2.94
N MET A 29 -16.60 -19.37 2.37
CA MET A 29 -16.38 -19.43 0.93
C MET A 29 -16.75 -20.81 0.33
N MET A 30 -16.61 -21.89 1.10
CA MET A 30 -16.98 -23.25 0.71
C MET A 30 -18.46 -23.60 0.98
N PHE A 31 -19.10 -23.00 2.00
CA PHE A 31 -20.53 -23.19 2.33
C PHE A 31 -21.46 -22.51 1.32
N VAL A 32 -21.03 -21.40 0.71
CA VAL A 32 -21.78 -20.71 -0.35
C VAL A 32 -21.96 -21.60 -1.60
N MET A 33 -21.16 -22.67 -1.76
CA MET A 33 -21.28 -23.62 -2.87
C MET A 33 -22.17 -24.84 -2.59
N VAL A 34 -22.64 -25.09 -1.35
CA VAL A 34 -23.26 -26.40 -0.98
C VAL A 34 -24.74 -26.31 -0.55
N MET A 35 -25.36 -25.13 -0.55
CA MET A 35 -26.81 -25.03 -0.34
C MET A 35 -27.57 -25.36 -1.63
N GLY A 36 -27.61 -26.66 -1.94
CA GLY A 36 -28.49 -27.23 -2.94
C GLY A 36 -29.95 -27.00 -2.58
N CYS A 37 -30.71 -26.47 -3.54
CA CYS A 37 -32.16 -26.45 -3.50
C CYS A 37 -32.70 -27.89 -3.60
N ASN A 38 -33.22 -28.43 -2.49
CA ASN A 38 -34.28 -29.43 -2.55
C ASN A 38 -35.28 -29.16 -1.43
N SER A 39 -36.49 -28.71 -1.80
CA SER A 39 -37.76 -29.17 -1.23
C SER A 39 -38.93 -28.36 -1.80
N GLY A 40 -39.83 -29.06 -2.48
CA GLY A 40 -41.28 -28.98 -2.24
C GLY A 40 -42.03 -27.77 -2.78
N GLY A 41 -42.77 -27.99 -3.87
CA GLY A 41 -43.66 -26.98 -4.46
C GLY A 41 -44.94 -26.73 -3.65
N VAL A 42 -45.51 -25.53 -3.81
CA VAL A 42 -46.94 -25.24 -3.64
C VAL A 42 -47.33 -24.08 -4.56
N LYS A 43 -48.27 -24.40 -5.45
CA LYS A 43 -49.37 -23.67 -6.12
C LYS A 43 -49.38 -22.14 -6.27
N GLU A 44 -49.80 -21.78 -7.49
CA GLU A 44 -50.17 -20.49 -8.06
C GLU A 44 -51.21 -19.71 -7.25
N GLY A 45 -50.93 -18.42 -7.07
CA GLY A 45 -51.83 -17.36 -6.68
C GLY A 45 -51.14 -16.04 -6.98
N GLU A 46 -51.81 -15.13 -7.69
CA GLU A 46 -51.29 -13.83 -8.15
C GLU A 46 -50.77 -12.98 -6.97
N GLY A 47 -49.46 -13.03 -6.80
CA GLY A 47 -48.72 -12.33 -5.75
C GLY A 47 -47.35 -12.98 -5.71
N GLU A 48 -46.29 -12.23 -5.97
CA GLU A 48 -44.93 -12.78 -5.95
C GLU A 48 -44.71 -13.59 -4.66
N SER A 49 -44.44 -14.88 -4.83
CA SER A 49 -44.15 -15.78 -3.72
C SER A 49 -42.97 -15.24 -2.92
N SER A 50 -42.92 -15.55 -1.62
CA SER A 50 -41.77 -15.20 -0.78
C SER A 50 -40.44 -15.70 -1.38
N GLN A 51 -40.47 -16.83 -2.08
CA GLN A 51 -39.34 -17.37 -2.85
C GLN A 51 -38.95 -16.50 -4.04
N SER A 52 -39.90 -16.02 -4.85
CA SER A 52 -39.57 -15.16 -5.99
C SER A 52 -39.05 -13.79 -5.56
N LYS A 53 -39.57 -13.22 -4.46
CA LYS A 53 -39.04 -11.99 -3.83
C LYS A 53 -37.62 -12.17 -3.31
N PHE A 54 -37.36 -13.29 -2.64
CA PHE A 54 -36.03 -13.64 -2.14
C PHE A 54 -35.01 -13.81 -3.27
N LEU A 55 -35.36 -14.54 -4.34
CA LEU A 55 -34.50 -14.71 -5.51
C LEU A 55 -34.18 -13.37 -6.20
N LYS A 56 -35.17 -12.48 -6.34
CA LYS A 56 -34.97 -11.13 -6.87
C LYS A 56 -34.00 -10.31 -6.02
N SER A 57 -34.11 -10.39 -4.69
CA SER A 57 -33.20 -9.71 -3.77
C SER A 57 -31.76 -10.23 -3.91
N ILE A 58 -31.56 -11.56 -3.99
CA ILE A 58 -30.23 -12.15 -4.25
C ILE A 58 -29.66 -11.69 -5.60
N ILE A 59 -30.46 -11.64 -6.66
CA ILE A 59 -30.02 -11.17 -7.98
C ILE A 59 -29.57 -9.70 -7.91
N GLY A 60 -30.30 -8.85 -7.18
CA GLY A 60 -29.92 -7.46 -6.93
C GLY A 60 -28.57 -7.35 -6.22
N LEU A 61 -28.41 -8.06 -5.10
CA LEU A 61 -27.15 -8.10 -4.34
C LEU A 61 -25.96 -8.59 -5.18
N ARG A 62 -26.18 -9.59 -6.04
CA ARG A 62 -25.16 -10.08 -6.99
C ARG A 62 -24.73 -8.97 -7.95
N ASN A 63 -25.67 -8.23 -8.52
CA ASN A 63 -25.35 -7.16 -9.45
C ASN A 63 -24.56 -6.04 -8.77
N GLU A 64 -24.93 -5.68 -7.55
CA GLU A 64 -24.22 -4.65 -6.78
C GLU A 64 -22.81 -5.10 -6.38
N PHE A 65 -22.65 -6.37 -5.98
CA PHE A 65 -21.33 -6.94 -5.75
C PHE A 65 -20.45 -6.92 -7.02
N LEU A 66 -21.01 -7.27 -8.19
CA LEU A 66 -20.31 -7.19 -9.47
C LEU A 66 -19.92 -5.73 -9.81
N ASN A 67 -20.75 -4.75 -9.47
CA ASN A 67 -20.43 -3.34 -9.65
C ASN A 67 -19.23 -2.93 -8.79
N VAL A 68 -19.19 -3.33 -7.51
CA VAL A 68 -18.02 -3.11 -6.63
C VAL A 68 -16.76 -3.75 -7.23
N PHE A 69 -16.84 -5.03 -7.62
CA PHE A 69 -15.69 -5.77 -8.14
C PHE A 69 -15.17 -5.20 -9.46
N THR A 70 -16.08 -4.82 -10.37
CA THR A 70 -15.72 -4.20 -11.65
C THR A 70 -15.05 -2.85 -11.40
N SER A 71 -15.60 -2.04 -10.50
CA SER A 71 -15.01 -0.74 -10.12
C SER A 71 -13.59 -0.88 -9.57
N PHE A 72 -13.38 -1.88 -8.71
CA PHE A 72 -12.06 -2.19 -8.18
C PHE A 72 -11.12 -2.68 -9.29
N GLY A 73 -11.60 -3.55 -10.19
CA GLY A 73 -10.85 -4.03 -11.35
C GLY A 73 -10.41 -2.90 -12.28
N ASP A 74 -11.31 -1.98 -12.61
CA ASP A 74 -11.02 -0.80 -13.44
C ASP A 74 -10.00 0.12 -12.76
N MET A 75 -10.12 0.30 -11.43
CA MET A 75 -9.12 1.02 -10.65
C MET A 75 -7.76 0.34 -10.75
N VAL A 76 -7.65 -0.97 -10.48
CA VAL A 76 -6.37 -1.67 -10.52
C VAL A 76 -5.77 -1.66 -11.94
N GLY A 77 -6.59 -1.93 -12.97
CA GLY A 77 -6.15 -2.03 -14.35
C GLY A 77 -5.77 -0.69 -14.99
N GLY A 78 -6.44 0.40 -14.61
CA GLY A 78 -6.21 1.74 -15.17
C GLY A 78 -5.29 2.62 -14.33
N ILE A 79 -5.36 2.52 -13.00
CA ILE A 79 -4.73 3.48 -12.08
C ILE A 79 -3.39 2.98 -11.56
N LEU A 80 -3.25 1.68 -11.23
CA LEU A 80 -2.01 1.11 -10.67
C LEU A 80 -0.97 0.70 -11.73
N GLY A 81 -1.09 1.19 -12.96
CA GLY A 81 -0.23 0.80 -14.07
C GLY A 81 1.22 1.30 -13.97
N PHE A 82 2.17 0.47 -14.43
CA PHE A 82 3.62 0.73 -14.45
C PHE A 82 4.07 1.98 -15.24
N ASN A 83 3.19 2.59 -16.05
CA ASN A 83 3.49 3.76 -16.87
C ASN A 83 2.95 5.08 -16.27
N ALA A 84 2.39 5.06 -15.06
CA ALA A 84 1.76 6.23 -14.48
C ALA A 84 2.75 7.35 -14.11
N VAL A 85 4.01 6.97 -13.83
CA VAL A 85 5.12 7.89 -13.54
C VAL A 85 6.36 7.41 -14.28
N LYS A 86 7.02 8.32 -15.00
CA LYS A 86 8.25 8.09 -15.76
C LYS A 86 9.44 8.76 -15.08
N SER A 87 10.64 8.35 -15.46
CA SER A 87 11.87 8.91 -14.91
C SER A 87 12.11 10.38 -15.30
N ASP A 88 11.54 10.82 -16.42
CA ASP A 88 11.59 12.21 -16.91
C ASP A 88 10.40 13.07 -16.45
N ASP A 89 9.52 12.51 -15.61
CA ASP A 89 8.44 13.28 -15.00
C ASP A 89 8.93 14.14 -13.83
N LYS A 90 8.13 15.14 -13.48
CA LYS A 90 8.29 15.93 -12.26
C LYS A 90 7.84 15.13 -11.04
N ARG A 91 8.38 15.47 -9.86
CA ARG A 91 7.94 14.90 -8.58
C ARG A 91 6.44 15.09 -8.34
N SER A 92 5.84 16.17 -8.85
CA SER A 92 4.39 16.41 -8.83
C SER A 92 3.57 15.31 -9.50
N LYS A 93 4.12 14.61 -10.51
CA LYS A 93 3.46 13.48 -11.16
C LYS A 93 3.24 12.30 -10.21
N VAL A 94 4.16 12.09 -9.27
CA VAL A 94 3.99 11.09 -8.20
C VAL A 94 2.77 11.43 -7.34
N GLY A 95 2.57 12.71 -7.04
CA GLY A 95 1.42 13.17 -6.27
C GLY A 95 0.10 13.09 -7.02
N GLU A 96 0.11 13.36 -8.32
CA GLU A 96 -1.04 13.10 -9.20
C GLU A 96 -1.40 11.62 -9.19
N HIS A 97 -0.41 10.73 -9.31
CA HIS A 97 -0.63 9.29 -9.31
C HIS A 97 -1.24 8.81 -7.98
N PHE A 98 -0.68 9.20 -6.83
CA PHE A 98 -1.27 8.86 -5.53
C PHE A 98 -2.68 9.43 -5.35
N LYS A 99 -2.95 10.63 -5.87
CA LYS A 99 -4.31 11.19 -5.86
C LYS A 99 -5.27 10.31 -6.67
N THR A 100 -4.89 9.89 -7.87
CA THR A 100 -5.71 8.99 -8.68
C THR A 100 -5.98 7.67 -7.97
N ILE A 101 -4.98 7.10 -7.27
CA ILE A 101 -5.17 5.89 -6.43
C ILE A 101 -6.21 6.16 -5.33
N GLY A 102 -6.08 7.28 -4.62
CA GLY A 102 -7.03 7.67 -3.58
C GLY A 102 -8.46 7.83 -4.10
N ASP A 103 -8.63 8.46 -5.26
CA ASP A 103 -9.94 8.66 -5.89
C ASP A 103 -10.57 7.32 -6.31
N GLY A 104 -9.78 6.38 -6.84
CA GLY A 104 -10.25 5.04 -7.19
C GLY A 104 -10.64 4.18 -5.98
N LEU A 105 -9.83 4.23 -4.91
CA LEU A 105 -10.15 3.57 -3.64
C LEU A 105 -11.42 4.15 -3.02
N LYS A 106 -11.59 5.47 -3.08
CA LYS A 106 -12.80 6.15 -2.59
C LYS A 106 -14.04 5.68 -3.36
N ASN A 107 -13.98 5.63 -4.69
CA ASN A 107 -15.08 5.11 -5.51
C ASN A 107 -15.45 3.66 -5.13
N THR A 108 -14.44 2.79 -4.96
CA THR A 108 -14.66 1.41 -4.51
C THR A 108 -15.33 1.36 -3.14
N LYS A 109 -14.87 2.20 -2.20
CA LYS A 109 -15.46 2.30 -0.86
C LYS A 109 -16.90 2.77 -0.89
N ASP A 110 -17.20 3.81 -1.67
CA ASP A 110 -18.56 4.36 -1.76
C ASP A 110 -19.56 3.31 -2.29
N LYS A 111 -19.16 2.53 -3.32
CA LYS A 111 -19.95 1.39 -3.82
C LYS A 111 -20.08 0.25 -2.81
N LEU A 112 -19.02 -0.02 -2.04
CA LEU A 112 -19.05 -1.03 -0.97
C LEU A 112 -20.01 -0.61 0.17
N ASP A 113 -20.04 0.68 0.51
CA ASP A 113 -20.99 1.22 1.50
C ASP A 113 -22.43 1.18 0.97
N GLU A 114 -22.65 1.35 -0.33
CA GLU A 114 -23.96 1.14 -0.98
C GLU A 114 -24.41 -0.33 -0.93
N LEU A 115 -23.51 -1.26 -1.28
CA LEU A 115 -23.74 -2.70 -1.14
C LEU A 115 -24.11 -3.07 0.31
N SER A 116 -23.40 -2.51 1.29
CA SER A 116 -23.69 -2.71 2.72
C SER A 116 -25.14 -2.34 3.07
N LYS A 117 -25.61 -1.18 2.63
CA LYS A 117 -26.99 -0.71 2.87
C LYS A 117 -28.04 -1.63 2.22
N GLN A 118 -27.76 -2.15 1.02
CA GLN A 118 -28.66 -3.08 0.35
C GLN A 118 -28.74 -4.44 1.06
N ILE A 119 -27.61 -4.92 1.59
CA ILE A 119 -27.55 -6.17 2.36
C ILE A 119 -28.37 -6.03 3.64
N VAL A 120 -28.19 -4.94 4.40
CA VAL A 120 -28.94 -4.69 5.64
C VAL A 120 -30.45 -4.56 5.42
N SER A 121 -30.87 -4.03 4.26
CA SER A 121 -32.30 -3.92 3.92
C SER A 121 -32.93 -5.20 3.38
N THR A 122 -32.13 -6.25 3.12
CA THR A 122 -32.60 -7.54 2.63
C THR A 122 -33.21 -8.37 3.76
N SER A 123 -34.52 -8.65 3.65
CA SER A 123 -35.26 -9.44 4.64
C SER A 123 -35.03 -10.96 4.44
N ASN A 124 -35.00 -11.71 5.55
CA ASN A 124 -34.93 -13.19 5.61
C ASN A 124 -33.57 -13.85 5.32
N ALA A 125 -32.44 -13.14 5.44
CA ALA A 125 -31.10 -13.72 5.35
C ALA A 125 -30.28 -13.47 6.64
N ASP A 126 -29.50 -14.45 7.09
CA ASP A 126 -28.47 -14.22 8.10
C ASP A 126 -27.25 -13.59 7.44
N ILE A 127 -27.17 -12.28 7.52
CA ILE A 127 -26.19 -11.44 6.82
C ILE A 127 -25.01 -10.99 7.69
N LYS A 128 -25.00 -11.35 8.98
CA LYS A 128 -24.03 -10.81 9.96
C LYS A 128 -22.58 -11.08 9.55
N GLY A 129 -22.32 -12.25 8.97
CA GLY A 129 -20.99 -12.59 8.46
C GLY A 129 -20.56 -11.70 7.29
N VAL A 130 -21.49 -11.38 6.40
CA VAL A 130 -21.23 -10.53 5.22
C VAL A 130 -21.03 -9.08 5.65
N GLU A 131 -21.88 -8.57 6.54
CA GLU A 131 -21.78 -7.23 7.12
C GLU A 131 -20.42 -7.01 7.80
N ALA A 132 -19.97 -7.98 8.62
CA ALA A 132 -18.68 -7.91 9.29
C ALA A 132 -17.50 -7.86 8.29
N VAL A 133 -17.55 -8.66 7.22
CA VAL A 133 -16.51 -8.65 6.17
C VAL A 133 -16.49 -7.33 5.42
N ILE A 134 -17.67 -6.78 5.09
CA ILE A 134 -17.78 -5.48 4.43
C ILE A 134 -17.22 -4.38 5.32
N GLN A 135 -17.57 -4.36 6.60
CA GLN A 135 -17.07 -3.36 7.54
C GLN A 135 -15.53 -3.39 7.64
N VAL A 136 -14.95 -4.58 7.85
CA VAL A 136 -13.49 -4.75 7.91
C VAL A 136 -12.84 -4.27 6.61
N THR A 137 -13.44 -4.60 5.46
CA THR A 137 -12.95 -4.17 4.14
C THR A 137 -13.02 -2.64 3.97
N SER A 138 -14.14 -2.01 4.34
CA SER A 138 -14.30 -0.55 4.30
C SER A 138 -13.30 0.18 5.21
N GLU A 139 -12.99 -0.39 6.39
CA GLU A 139 -11.97 0.14 7.30
C GLU A 139 -10.56 0.07 6.72
N VAL A 140 -10.22 -1.04 6.05
CA VAL A 140 -8.94 -1.21 5.34
C VAL A 140 -8.83 -0.19 4.20
N ILE A 141 -9.85 -0.08 3.35
CA ILE A 141 -9.85 0.88 2.24
C ILE A 141 -9.74 2.32 2.76
N ALA A 142 -10.43 2.66 3.86
CA ALA A 142 -10.34 3.99 4.47
C ALA A 142 -8.92 4.33 4.92
N LYS A 143 -8.22 3.40 5.58
CA LYS A 143 -6.81 3.59 5.99
C LYS A 143 -5.90 3.81 4.79
N LEU A 144 -6.08 3.01 3.73
CA LEU A 144 -5.31 3.16 2.49
C LEU A 144 -5.58 4.53 1.84
N ILE A 145 -6.83 4.99 1.78
CA ILE A 145 -7.19 6.33 1.27
C ILE A 145 -6.46 7.42 2.04
N THR A 146 -6.44 7.33 3.39
CA THR A 146 -5.72 8.30 4.23
C THR A 146 -4.24 8.35 3.86
N SER A 147 -3.55 7.21 3.88
CA SER A 147 -2.10 7.18 3.61
C SER A 147 -1.74 7.64 2.20
N VAL A 148 -2.50 7.25 1.16
CA VAL A 148 -2.21 7.72 -0.22
C VAL A 148 -2.56 9.20 -0.42
N THR A 149 -3.56 9.73 0.30
CA THR A 149 -3.92 11.16 0.23
C THR A 149 -2.83 12.02 0.88
N GLU A 150 -2.27 11.57 2.00
CA GLU A 150 -1.12 12.22 2.63
C GLU A 150 0.09 12.24 1.69
N LEU A 151 0.44 11.09 1.09
CA LEU A 151 1.52 10.97 0.10
C LEU A 151 1.29 11.90 -1.11
N ALA A 152 0.06 11.96 -1.61
CA ALA A 152 -0.30 12.87 -2.69
C ALA A 152 -0.12 14.34 -2.30
N GLY A 153 -0.40 14.71 -1.04
CA GLY A 153 -0.20 16.06 -0.52
C GLY A 153 1.27 16.48 -0.53
N ILE A 154 2.16 15.61 -0.02
CA ILE A 154 3.59 15.89 0.13
C ILE A 154 4.31 15.99 -1.22
N THR A 155 3.84 15.26 -2.23
CA THR A 155 4.50 15.16 -3.54
C THR A 155 3.96 16.15 -4.58
N LYS A 156 2.88 16.88 -4.29
CA LYS A 156 2.26 17.85 -5.23
C LYS A 156 3.10 19.10 -5.48
N GLU A 157 3.97 19.47 -4.56
CA GLU A 157 4.68 20.74 -4.62
C GLU A 157 6.03 20.59 -5.34
N GLY A 158 6.30 21.53 -6.26
CA GLY A 158 7.62 21.71 -6.87
C GLY A 158 7.70 21.35 -8.36
N ASN A 159 8.51 22.13 -9.08
CA ASN A 159 8.85 21.92 -10.49
C ASN A 159 10.18 21.15 -10.64
N VAL A 160 10.42 20.20 -9.73
CA VAL A 160 11.68 19.43 -9.66
C VAL A 160 11.51 18.11 -10.39
N ASP A 161 12.46 17.78 -11.25
CA ASP A 161 12.50 16.49 -11.95
C ASP A 161 12.70 15.33 -10.96
N ILE A 162 12.11 14.18 -11.30
CA ILE A 162 12.53 12.92 -10.70
C ILE A 162 13.98 12.68 -11.15
N GLY A 163 14.87 12.42 -10.18
CA GLY A 163 16.29 12.26 -10.47
C GLY A 163 17.02 13.55 -10.88
N ASP A 164 16.48 14.73 -10.53
CA ASP A 164 17.21 16.00 -10.70
C ASP A 164 18.62 15.91 -10.08
N ALA A 165 19.62 16.16 -10.92
CA ALA A 165 21.04 16.03 -10.57
C ALA A 165 21.77 17.39 -10.53
N GLY A 166 21.04 18.52 -10.61
CA GLY A 166 21.59 19.87 -10.47
C GLY A 166 22.68 20.18 -11.51
N THR A 167 22.30 20.67 -12.69
CA THR A 167 23.25 20.91 -13.80
C THR A 167 24.01 22.23 -13.73
N ALA A 168 23.68 23.11 -12.79
CA ALA A 168 24.36 24.38 -12.64
C ALA A 168 25.75 24.16 -12.01
N GLY A 169 26.80 24.35 -12.80
CA GLY A 169 28.20 24.04 -12.44
C GLY A 169 28.78 24.72 -11.19
N ASN A 170 28.01 25.58 -10.51
CA ASN A 170 28.34 26.25 -9.25
C ASN A 170 27.18 26.25 -8.22
N ALA A 171 26.04 25.62 -8.51
CA ALA A 171 24.97 25.52 -7.52
C ALA A 171 25.39 24.51 -6.45
N ALA A 172 25.33 24.92 -5.18
CA ALA A 172 25.48 23.98 -4.09
C ALA A 172 24.40 22.90 -4.24
N ALA A 173 24.78 21.63 -4.02
CA ALA A 173 23.77 20.60 -3.89
C ALA A 173 22.77 21.00 -2.78
N VAL A 174 21.55 20.50 -2.87
CA VAL A 174 20.50 20.85 -1.90
C VAL A 174 20.15 19.57 -1.15
N ALA A 175 20.24 19.63 0.17
CA ALA A 175 19.85 18.50 1.00
C ALA A 175 18.34 18.23 0.86
N ALA A 176 17.96 16.97 0.90
CA ALA A 176 16.55 16.60 0.86
C ALA A 176 15.81 17.19 2.07
N ASP A 177 14.59 17.70 1.84
CA ASP A 177 13.75 18.21 2.91
C ASP A 177 13.38 17.08 3.88
N LYS A 178 13.72 17.28 5.15
CA LYS A 178 13.55 16.26 6.19
C LYS A 178 12.09 15.88 6.37
N ALA A 179 11.21 16.87 6.48
CA ALA A 179 9.79 16.64 6.72
C ALA A 179 9.16 15.84 5.56
N SER A 180 9.48 16.21 4.31
CA SER A 180 8.99 15.52 3.12
C SER A 180 9.47 14.07 3.07
N VAL A 181 10.77 13.81 3.32
CA VAL A 181 11.32 12.45 3.32
C VAL A 181 10.70 11.59 4.43
N GLU A 182 10.62 12.12 5.65
CA GLU A 182 10.01 11.40 6.78
C GLU A 182 8.55 11.09 6.54
N ALA A 183 7.81 12.02 5.95
CA ALA A 183 6.40 11.84 5.64
C ALA A 183 6.18 10.79 4.54
N ILE A 184 7.05 10.72 3.53
CA ILE A 184 7.02 9.64 2.52
C ILE A 184 7.30 8.28 3.17
N ILE A 185 8.36 8.17 3.99
CA ILE A 185 8.70 6.94 4.71
C ILE A 185 7.52 6.47 5.57
N LYS A 186 6.91 7.39 6.32
CA LYS A 186 5.75 7.12 7.17
C LYS A 186 4.55 6.64 6.36
N GLY A 187 4.19 7.34 5.28
CA GLY A 187 3.04 6.97 4.45
C GLY A 187 3.19 5.58 3.82
N VAL A 188 4.38 5.26 3.30
CA VAL A 188 4.67 3.90 2.78
C VAL A 188 4.58 2.85 3.88
N LYS A 189 5.13 3.14 5.07
CA LYS A 189 5.04 2.25 6.22
C LYS A 189 3.60 1.96 6.63
N GLU A 190 2.74 2.97 6.68
CA GLU A 190 1.31 2.80 7.04
C GLU A 190 0.55 1.95 6.01
N ILE A 191 0.84 2.11 4.71
CA ILE A 191 0.29 1.27 3.64
C ILE A 191 0.70 -0.20 3.85
N VAL A 192 1.99 -0.43 4.10
CA VAL A 192 2.54 -1.77 4.33
C VAL A 192 1.92 -2.41 5.57
N GLU A 193 1.88 -1.71 6.69
CA GLU A 193 1.28 -2.23 7.92
C GLU A 193 -0.21 -2.54 7.75
N THR A 194 -0.94 -1.72 6.99
CA THR A 194 -2.36 -1.95 6.69
C THR A 194 -2.53 -3.22 5.85
N ALA A 195 -1.66 -3.43 4.86
CA ALA A 195 -1.65 -4.64 4.04
C ALA A 195 -1.30 -5.89 4.87
N GLU A 196 -0.26 -5.84 5.70
CA GLU A 196 0.16 -6.95 6.58
C GLU A 196 -0.95 -7.36 7.55
N LYS A 197 -1.62 -6.39 8.20
CA LYS A 197 -2.78 -6.62 9.07
C LYS A 197 -3.98 -7.22 8.32
N SER A 198 -4.05 -7.00 7.01
CA SER A 198 -5.06 -7.59 6.11
C SER A 198 -4.65 -8.97 5.57
N GLY A 199 -3.52 -9.52 6.05
CA GLY A 199 -3.04 -10.85 5.67
C GLY A 199 -2.16 -10.88 4.42
N VAL A 200 -1.76 -9.73 3.87
CA VAL A 200 -0.79 -9.67 2.78
C VAL A 200 0.60 -9.96 3.33
N LYS A 201 1.26 -10.99 2.79
CA LYS A 201 2.63 -11.31 3.18
C LYS A 201 3.60 -10.43 2.40
N ILE A 202 4.29 -9.53 3.10
CA ILE A 202 5.36 -8.70 2.55
C ILE A 202 6.67 -9.41 2.80
N GLU A 203 7.34 -9.83 1.73
CA GLU A 203 8.65 -10.49 1.84
C GLU A 203 9.78 -9.46 1.90
N LYS A 204 10.94 -9.86 2.41
CA LYS A 204 12.12 -8.98 2.41
C LYS A 204 12.70 -8.77 1.00
N GLY A 205 12.38 -9.66 0.07
CA GLY A 205 13.01 -9.68 -1.25
C GLY A 205 14.53 -9.88 -1.21
N ASN A 206 15.13 -9.64 -2.36
CA ASN A 206 16.53 -9.58 -2.67
C ASN A 206 16.90 -8.13 -2.97
N ALA A 207 17.68 -7.54 -2.06
CA ALA A 207 18.13 -6.16 -2.16
C ALA A 207 19.26 -5.95 -3.18
N GLY A 208 19.71 -7.00 -3.86
CA GLY A 208 20.87 -6.97 -4.72
C GLY A 208 22.18 -6.93 -3.93
N ASN A 209 23.28 -6.81 -4.67
CA ASN A 209 24.62 -6.69 -4.10
C ASN A 209 24.91 -5.26 -3.64
N SER A 210 25.98 -5.10 -2.88
CA SER A 210 26.52 -3.79 -2.54
C SER A 210 26.84 -2.96 -3.79
N VAL A 211 26.59 -1.66 -3.72
CA VAL A 211 26.82 -0.74 -4.85
C VAL A 211 28.31 -0.45 -4.95
N ALA A 212 28.93 -0.81 -6.08
CA ALA A 212 30.34 -0.50 -6.32
C ALA A 212 30.58 1.01 -6.46
N ASN A 213 31.78 1.47 -6.06
CA ASN A 213 32.13 2.90 -6.06
C ASN A 213 32.04 3.57 -7.44
N ASP A 214 32.22 2.81 -8.51
CA ASP A 214 32.14 3.25 -9.91
C ASP A 214 30.74 3.07 -10.55
N SER A 215 29.80 2.47 -9.80
CA SER A 215 28.38 2.30 -10.18
C SER A 215 27.50 3.51 -9.80
N GLY A 216 28.09 4.71 -9.77
CA GLY A 216 27.34 5.96 -9.61
C GLY A 216 26.91 6.41 -8.20
N PRO A 217 27.35 5.85 -7.05
CA PRO A 217 26.92 6.34 -5.73
C PRO A 217 27.28 7.81 -5.48
N LYS A 218 28.25 8.37 -6.22
CA LYS A 218 28.57 9.81 -6.24
C LYS A 218 27.37 10.72 -6.53
N ALA A 219 26.31 10.22 -7.18
CA ALA A 219 25.09 10.97 -7.43
C ALA A 219 24.28 11.30 -6.16
N VAL A 220 24.52 10.57 -5.07
CA VAL A 220 23.78 10.71 -3.81
C VAL A 220 24.69 10.83 -2.59
N VAL A 221 26.01 11.03 -2.79
CA VAL A 221 27.02 11.14 -1.72
C VAL A 221 27.53 12.58 -1.63
N HIS A 222 27.58 13.11 -0.41
CA HIS A 222 28.03 14.45 -0.09
C HIS A 222 29.51 14.58 -0.40
N ASN A 223 29.94 15.77 -0.84
CA ASN A 223 31.33 16.07 -1.20
C ASN A 223 31.92 15.18 -2.32
N ALA A 224 31.10 14.39 -3.01
CA ALA A 224 31.48 13.72 -4.25
C ALA A 224 30.95 14.52 -5.44
N ARG A 225 31.83 14.85 -6.39
CA ARG A 225 31.39 15.45 -7.65
C ARG A 225 30.89 14.33 -8.57
N ALA A 226 29.57 14.26 -8.75
CA ALA A 226 28.96 13.36 -9.71
C ALA A 226 29.43 13.69 -11.14
N GLY A 227 29.79 12.66 -11.89
CA GLY A 227 30.06 12.75 -13.32
C GLY A 227 28.80 12.51 -14.16
N ALA A 228 28.89 12.83 -15.45
CA ALA A 228 27.84 12.48 -16.40
C ALA A 228 27.57 10.95 -16.37
N GLY A 229 26.31 10.57 -16.16
CA GLY A 229 25.89 9.17 -16.12
C GLY A 229 25.96 8.49 -14.76
N ASP A 230 26.49 9.12 -13.70
CA ASP A 230 26.50 8.51 -12.36
C ASP A 230 25.07 8.22 -11.86
N ALA A 231 24.13 9.15 -12.07
CA ALA A 231 22.73 8.94 -11.72
C ALA A 231 22.11 7.75 -12.48
N THR A 232 22.42 7.60 -13.78
CA THR A 232 21.95 6.49 -14.61
C THR A 232 22.52 5.15 -14.13
N LYS A 233 23.81 5.10 -13.80
CA LYS A 233 24.43 3.89 -13.24
C LYS A 233 23.82 3.49 -11.91
N LEU A 234 23.62 4.46 -11.01
CA LEU A 234 23.00 4.22 -9.72
C LEU A 234 21.56 3.71 -9.87
N ALA A 235 20.77 4.32 -10.75
CA ALA A 235 19.43 3.84 -11.08
C ALA A 235 19.46 2.40 -11.63
N GLY A 236 20.48 2.06 -12.43
CA GLY A 236 20.73 0.70 -12.91
C GLY A 236 21.03 -0.31 -11.80
N GLU A 237 21.75 0.08 -10.75
CA GLU A 237 21.94 -0.77 -9.56
C GLU A 237 20.65 -0.93 -8.75
N VAL A 238 19.90 0.16 -8.57
CA VAL A 238 18.60 0.14 -7.88
C VAL A 238 17.63 -0.81 -8.60
N ALA A 239 17.59 -0.79 -9.93
CA ALA A 239 16.74 -1.68 -10.73
C ALA A 239 17.05 -3.18 -10.59
N LYS A 240 18.19 -3.56 -10.01
CA LYS A 240 18.54 -4.97 -9.72
C LYS A 240 17.88 -5.48 -8.44
N ALA A 241 17.46 -4.60 -7.54
CA ALA A 241 16.69 -4.98 -6.37
C ALA A 241 15.26 -5.34 -6.79
N ASP A 242 14.68 -6.36 -6.19
CA ASP A 242 13.26 -6.64 -6.46
C ASP A 242 12.34 -5.66 -5.70
N PRO A 243 11.08 -5.50 -6.16
CA PRO A 243 10.15 -4.55 -5.56
C PRO A 243 9.88 -4.79 -4.07
N TRP A 244 9.94 -6.05 -3.59
CA TRP A 244 9.73 -6.34 -2.17
C TRP A 244 10.87 -5.81 -1.32
N ALA A 245 12.11 -5.97 -1.78
CA ALA A 245 13.28 -5.39 -1.11
C ALA A 245 13.25 -3.86 -1.11
N MET A 246 12.76 -3.23 -2.19
CA MET A 246 12.58 -1.78 -2.22
C MET A 246 11.56 -1.31 -1.18
N ILE A 247 10.39 -1.96 -1.11
CA ILE A 247 9.34 -1.64 -0.14
C ILE A 247 9.84 -1.87 1.30
N ASP A 248 10.51 -2.99 1.56
CA ASP A 248 11.08 -3.30 2.89
C ASP A 248 12.15 -2.28 3.31
N LYS A 249 12.99 -1.82 2.37
CA LYS A 249 13.96 -0.76 2.67
C LYS A 249 13.30 0.57 2.95
N ILE A 250 12.32 1.00 2.14
CA ILE A 250 11.64 2.28 2.32
C ILE A 250 10.88 2.31 3.65
N LYS A 251 10.12 1.26 4.00
CA LYS A 251 9.33 1.23 5.24
C LYS A 251 10.20 1.26 6.51
N ASN A 252 11.42 0.74 6.41
CA ASN A 252 12.39 0.67 7.51
C ASN A 252 13.45 1.78 7.45
N ALA A 253 13.40 2.66 6.44
CA ALA A 253 14.37 3.72 6.27
C ALA A 253 14.34 4.68 7.46
N LYS A 254 15.52 5.19 7.81
CA LYS A 254 15.71 6.18 8.88
C LYS A 254 16.33 7.42 8.27
N THR A 255 15.94 8.57 8.79
CA THR A 255 16.55 9.84 8.47
C THR A 255 17.56 10.23 9.53
N LYS A 256 18.58 10.98 9.14
CA LYS A 256 19.44 11.70 10.08
C LYS A 256 19.93 13.00 9.49
N THR A 257 20.32 13.93 10.35
CA THR A 257 20.78 15.26 9.94
C THR A 257 22.29 15.33 9.72
N THR A 258 22.99 14.18 9.70
CA THR A 258 24.43 14.04 9.45
C THR A 258 24.67 13.02 8.33
N ALA A 259 25.85 13.01 7.70
CA ALA A 259 26.16 12.00 6.67
C ALA A 259 26.22 10.58 7.25
N PRO A 260 25.64 9.55 6.59
CA PRO A 260 25.89 8.14 6.87
C PRO A 260 27.35 7.80 7.16
N ALA A 261 27.58 7.08 8.26
CA ALA A 261 28.88 6.59 8.68
C ALA A 261 29.04 5.11 8.32
N ALA A 262 30.29 4.63 8.26
CA ALA A 262 30.56 3.22 8.07
C ALA A 262 29.90 2.38 9.18
N GLY A 263 29.05 1.42 8.79
CA GLY A 263 28.28 0.58 9.71
C GLY A 263 26.84 1.05 9.99
N ASP A 264 26.41 2.19 9.43
CA ASP A 264 25.00 2.57 9.43
C ASP A 264 24.16 1.59 8.60
N ASP A 265 22.90 1.36 9.02
CA ASP A 265 21.93 0.54 8.30
C ASP A 265 21.80 1.01 6.84
N ALA A 266 21.80 0.07 5.91
CA ALA A 266 21.57 0.40 4.51
C ALA A 266 20.18 1.02 4.31
N GLY A 267 20.10 2.09 3.52
CA GLY A 267 18.88 2.88 3.36
C GLY A 267 18.70 3.99 4.40
N GLN A 268 19.67 4.22 5.28
CA GLN A 268 19.70 5.43 6.10
C GLN A 268 19.97 6.66 5.21
N LEU A 269 19.08 7.66 5.28
CA LEU A 269 19.07 8.84 4.42
C LEU A 269 19.48 10.08 5.21
N ALA A 270 20.49 10.81 4.73
CA ALA A 270 20.76 12.13 5.26
C ALA A 270 19.75 13.15 4.73
N THR A 271 19.23 13.98 5.62
CA THR A 271 18.32 15.07 5.30
C THR A 271 18.88 16.39 5.82
N ALA A 272 18.31 17.51 5.35
CA ALA A 272 18.78 18.84 5.73
C ALA A 272 18.80 19.02 7.26
N SER A 273 19.86 19.66 7.76
CA SER A 273 19.90 20.20 9.13
C SER A 273 19.55 21.69 9.09
N ALA A 274 18.96 22.23 10.16
CA ALA A 274 18.59 23.65 10.22
C ALA A 274 19.79 24.62 10.11
N ALA A 275 21.02 24.14 10.34
CA ALA A 275 22.25 24.94 10.38
C ALA A 275 23.19 24.74 9.17
N ALA A 276 22.95 23.72 8.34
CA ALA A 276 23.81 23.37 7.22
C ALA A 276 22.97 22.78 6.08
N ALA A 277 22.62 23.63 5.11
CA ALA A 277 22.15 23.14 3.83
C ALA A 277 23.35 22.47 3.13
N ASN A 278 23.23 21.17 2.86
CA ASN A 278 24.10 20.36 1.98
C ASN A 278 25.41 19.74 2.52
N ASP A 279 25.89 20.06 3.72
CA ASP A 279 27.15 19.45 4.20
C ASP A 279 27.06 17.94 4.45
N ASN A 280 25.84 17.38 4.46
CA ASN A 280 25.56 16.01 4.90
C ASN A 280 24.83 15.12 3.88
N GLY A 281 24.45 15.63 2.69
CA GLY A 281 23.57 14.94 1.74
C GLY A 281 24.12 13.59 1.24
N THR A 282 23.85 12.49 1.96
CA THR A 282 24.36 11.14 1.68
C THR A 282 23.33 10.08 1.99
N ALA A 283 23.28 9.02 1.19
CA ALA A 283 22.56 7.79 1.50
C ALA A 283 23.55 6.64 1.81
N SER A 284 23.25 5.83 2.82
CA SER A 284 23.99 4.59 3.06
C SER A 284 23.58 3.56 2.01
N THR A 285 24.53 3.13 1.16
CA THR A 285 24.32 2.04 0.20
C THR A 285 24.63 0.69 0.86
N ASN A 286 24.00 -0.38 0.37
CA ASN A 286 24.39 -1.76 0.72
C ASN A 286 25.86 -2.00 0.41
#